data_AF-A0A5K0VPC5-F1
#
_entry.id   AF-A0A5K0VPC5-F1
#
_cell.length_a   1.000
_cell.length_b   1.000
_cell.length_c   1.000
_cell.angle_alpha   90.00
_cell.angle_beta   90.00
_cell.angle_gamma   90.00
#
_symmetry.space_group_name_H-M   'P 1'
#
loop_
_entity.id
_entity.type
_entity.pdbx_description
1 polymer ?
#
loop_
_entity_poly.entity_id
_entity_poly.type
_entity_poly.pdbx_seq_one_letter_code
_entity_poly.pdbx_strand_id
1 'polypeptide(L)' 'CGHMCTCFNCAHELQWSCRTCPICQAPIDDVVRTYPNQC' A
#
# COMPACT_ATOMS: atom_id res chain seq x y z
N CYS A 1 6.70 -0.72 -5.02
CA CYS A 1 5.94 -1.15 -6.23
C CYS A 1 4.98 -0.09 -6.78
N GLY A 2 4.62 0.95 -6.02
CA GLY A 2 3.83 2.09 -6.55
C GLY A 2 2.32 1.83 -6.71
N HIS A 3 1.82 0.67 -6.28
CA HIS A 3 0.41 0.33 -6.38
C HIS A 3 -0.41 0.93 -5.22
N MET A 4 -1.49 1.65 -5.57
CA MET A 4 -2.59 1.92 -4.64
C MET A 4 -3.54 0.73 -4.66
N CYS A 5 -3.45 -0.12 -3.63
CA CYS A 5 -4.26 -1.34 -3.54
C CYS A 5 -5.25 -1.33 -2.37
N THR A 6 -5.05 -0.47 -1.37
CA THR A 6 -5.88 -0.38 -0.16
C THR A 6 -5.83 1.04 0.41
N CYS A 7 -6.67 1.32 1.42
CA CYS A 7 -6.57 2.56 2.19
C CYS A 7 -5.31 2.55 3.08
N PHE A 8 -4.91 3.71 3.62
CA PHE A 8 -3.67 3.84 4.38
C PHE A 8 -3.59 2.92 5.61
N ASN A 9 -4.69 2.76 6.37
CA ASN A 9 -4.68 1.91 7.56
C ASN A 9 -4.49 0.43 7.21
N CYS A 10 -5.20 -0.04 6.19
CA CYS A 10 -5.05 -1.41 5.68
C CYS A 10 -3.65 -1.63 5.07
N ALA A 11 -3.09 -0.63 4.38
CA ALA A 11 -1.73 -0.70 3.86
C ALA A 11 -0.69 -0.87 4.98
N HIS A 12 -0.88 -0.17 6.11
CA HIS A 12 -0.01 -0.28 7.28
C HIS A 12 -0.10 -1.67 7.94
N GLU A 13 -1.30 -2.23 8.05
CA GLU A 13 -1.49 -3.61 8.52
C GLU A 13 -0.87 -4.63 7.57
N LEU A 14 -0.99 -4.43 6.25
CA LEU A 14 -0.39 -5.29 5.24
C LEU A 14 1.15 -5.28 5.32
N GLN A 15 1.75 -4.11 5.56
CA GLN A 15 3.20 -3.97 5.74
C GLN A 15 3.70 -4.81 6.92
N TRP A 16 2.92 -4.95 8.00
CA TRP A 16 3.33 -5.72 9.18
C TRP A 16 2.97 -7.21 9.11
N SER A 17 1.83 -7.56 8.51
CA SER A 17 1.30 -8.93 8.48
C SER A 17 1.82 -9.76 7.29
N CYS A 18 1.51 -9.31 6.06
CA CYS A 18 1.73 -10.07 4.83
C CYS A 18 3.06 -9.71 4.14
N ARG A 19 3.53 -8.47 4.35
CA ARG A 19 4.79 -7.90 3.82
C ARG A 19 4.91 -7.87 2.30
N THR A 20 3.89 -8.28 1.54
CA THR A 20 3.90 -8.27 0.08
C THR A 20 2.70 -7.52 -0.51
N CYS A 21 2.92 -6.87 -1.65
CA CYS A 21 1.89 -6.17 -2.39
C CYS A 21 0.88 -7.17 -2.95
N PRO A 22 -0.44 -7.04 -2.69
CA PRO A 22 -1.45 -7.97 -3.19
C PRO A 22 -1.50 -8.08 -4.72
N ILE A 23 -1.07 -7.03 -5.43
CA ILE A 23 -1.15 -6.95 -6.90
C ILE A 23 0.02 -7.69 -7.56
N CYS A 24 1.25 -7.43 -7.12
CA CYS A 24 2.44 -7.91 -7.81
C CYS A 24 3.36 -8.78 -6.95
N GLN A 25 2.97 -9.06 -5.70
CA GLN A 25 3.71 -9.87 -4.73
C GLN A 25 5.11 -9.33 -4.38
N ALA A 26 5.46 -8.13 -4.85
CA ALA A 26 6.70 -7.46 -4.44
C ALA A 26 6.67 -7.11 -2.94
N PRO A 27 7.82 -7.14 -2.24
CA PRO A 27 7.89 -6.73 -0.84
C PRO A 27 7.40 -5.29 -0.64
N ILE A 28 6.79 -5.04 0.51
CA ILE A 28 6.34 -3.70 0.94
C ILE A 28 7.41 -3.11 1.85
N ASP A 29 8.29 -2.29 1.27
CA ASP A 29 9.30 -1.56 2.05
C ASP A 29 8.70 -0.35 2.78
N ASP A 30 7.75 0.35 2.16
CA ASP A 30 7.09 1.55 2.69
C ASP A 30 5.66 1.74 2.14
N VAL A 31 4.84 2.50 2.87
CA VAL A 31 3.46 2.86 2.50
C VAL A 31 3.24 4.37 2.56
N VAL A 32 2.68 4.94 1.50
CA VAL A 32 2.46 6.40 1.38
C VAL A 32 0.97 6.69 1.30
N ARG A 33 0.49 7.65 2.11
CA ARG A 33 -0.89 8.16 2.02
C ARG A 33 -1.01 9.07 0.80
N THR A 34 -1.97 8.77 -0.07
CA THR A 34 -2.31 9.63 -1.19
C THR A 34 -3.58 10.41 -0.89
N TYR A 35 -3.66 11.61 -1.45
CA TYR A 35 -4.85 12.44 -1.40
C TYR A 35 -5.49 12.43 -2.79
N PRO A 36 -6.84 12.39 -2.89
CA PRO A 36 -7.50 12.47 -4.17
C PRO A 36 -7.10 13.77 -4.87
N ASN A 37 -6.80 13.69 -6.16
CA ASN A 37 -6.59 14.89 -6.95
C ASN A 37 -7.90 15.66 -7.02
N GLN A 38 -7.88 16.88 -6.48
CA GLN A 38 -8.97 17.84 -6.60
C GLN A 38 -8.85 18.48 -7.98
N CYS A 39 -9.51 17.89 -8.97
CA CYS A 39 -9.71 18.46 -10.29
C CYS A 39 -11.21 18.65 -10.53
#